data_AF-A0A650CIR5-F1
#
_entry.id   AF-A0A650CIR5-F1
#
_cell.length_a   1.000
_cell.length_b   1.000
_cell.length_c   1.000
_cell.angle_alpha   90.00
_cell.angle_beta   90.00
_cell.angle_gamma   90.00
#
_symmetry.space_group_name_H-M   'P 1'
#
loop_
_entity.id
_entity.type
_entity.pdbx_description
1 polymer ?
#
loop_
_entity_poly.entity_id
_entity_poly.type
_entity_poly.pdbx_seq_one_letter_code
_entity_poly.pdbx_strand_id
1 'polypeptide(L)'
;MINCKDLDCITKIANDILLKEGISNENFNVIIIDLPYNVISLVEDKTVKINSVRFESFSVQSSGEYEITSSYLLIAILYAFIKNIDKIKEIIRKYFGENSVVFKLIDIVL
;
A
#
# COMPACT_ATOMS: atom_id res chain seq x y z
N MET A 1 -3.20 13.78 3.01
CA MET A 1 -4.49 13.16 2.65
C MET A 1 -4.31 12.49 1.30
N ILE A 2 -4.69 11.22 1.14
CA ILE A 2 -4.68 10.53 -0.16
C ILE A 2 -6.03 10.80 -0.83
N ASN A 3 -6.03 11.45 -2.00
CA ASN A 3 -7.26 11.89 -2.69
C ASN A 3 -7.44 11.16 -4.04
N CYS A 4 -7.33 9.82 -4.04
CA CYS A 4 -7.15 8.94 -5.21
C CYS A 4 -8.23 7.83 -5.37
N LYS A 5 -9.40 8.11 -5.92
CA LYS A 5 -10.55 7.18 -5.91
C LYS A 5 -10.35 5.80 -6.57
N ASP A 6 -9.28 5.62 -7.32
CA ASP A 6 -8.98 4.43 -8.08
C ASP A 6 -7.59 3.84 -7.77
N LEU A 7 -7.43 2.56 -8.13
CA LEU A 7 -6.18 1.81 -7.96
C LEU A 7 -5.04 2.40 -8.78
N ASP A 8 -5.33 3.00 -9.94
CA ASP A 8 -4.34 3.61 -10.82
C ASP A 8 -3.67 4.82 -10.18
N CYS A 9 -4.43 5.68 -9.51
CA CYS A 9 -3.93 6.85 -8.80
C CYS A 9 -3.03 6.43 -7.63
N ILE A 10 -3.43 5.40 -6.87
CA ILE A 10 -2.60 4.85 -5.78
C ILE A 10 -1.31 4.23 -6.33
N THR A 11 -1.42 3.47 -7.42
CA THR A 11 -0.26 2.86 -8.09
C THR A 11 0.73 3.92 -8.53
N LYS A 12 0.26 5.03 -9.12
CA LYS A 12 1.11 6.17 -9.50
C LYS A 12 1.80 6.81 -8.30
N ILE A 13 1.06 7.06 -7.20
CA ILE A 13 1.65 7.59 -5.96
C ILE A 13 2.74 6.64 -5.44
N ALA A 14 2.45 5.34 -5.37
CA ALA A 14 3.40 4.36 -4.87
C ALA A 14 4.65 4.28 -5.75
N ASN A 15 4.47 4.31 -7.07
CA ASN A 15 5.57 4.32 -8.03
C ASN A 15 6.46 5.56 -7.88
N ASP A 16 5.85 6.74 -7.77
CA ASP A 16 6.58 8.00 -7.56
C ASP A 16 7.38 7.98 -6.25
N ILE A 17 6.81 7.43 -5.18
CA ILE A 17 7.50 7.28 -3.89
C ILE A 17 8.67 6.31 -4.03
N LEU A 18 8.44 5.12 -4.57
CA LEU A 18 9.47 4.09 -4.72
C LEU A 18 10.62 4.56 -5.62
N LEU A 19 10.32 5.34 -6.66
CA LEU A 19 11.31 5.95 -7.53
C LEU A 19 12.13 7.01 -6.80
N LYS A 20 11.47 7.92 -6.07
CA LYS A 20 12.15 8.99 -5.31
C LYS A 20 13.02 8.45 -4.16
N GLU A 21 12.64 7.32 -3.58
CA GLU A 21 13.43 6.64 -2.55
C GLU A 21 14.51 5.70 -3.13
N GLY A 22 14.60 5.55 -4.45
CA GLY A 22 15.57 4.68 -5.11
C GLY A 22 15.33 3.18 -4.88
N ILE A 23 14.08 2.79 -4.60
CA ILE A 23 13.68 1.41 -4.26
C ILE A 23 13.25 0.64 -5.51
N SER A 24 12.56 1.30 -6.46
CA SER A 24 12.20 0.74 -7.76
C SER A 24 12.51 1.74 -8.86
N ASN A 25 13.06 1.26 -9.97
CA ASN A 25 13.35 2.07 -11.16
C ASN A 25 12.41 1.74 -12.33
N GLU A 26 11.44 0.86 -12.12
CA GLU A 26 10.53 0.39 -13.15
C GLU A 26 9.07 0.50 -12.70
N ASN A 27 8.20 0.82 -13.65
CA ASN A 27 6.76 0.77 -13.44
C ASN A 27 6.33 -0.66 -13.14
N PHE A 28 5.34 -0.79 -12.26
CA PHE A 28 4.73 -2.06 -11.90
C PHE A 28 3.22 -2.00 -12.05
N ASN A 29 2.62 -3.17 -12.25
CA ASN A 29 1.17 -3.33 -12.20
C ASN A 29 0.73 -3.69 -10.79
N VAL A 30 -0.52 -3.42 -10.45
CA VAL A 30 -1.11 -3.85 -9.18
C VAL A 30 -2.34 -4.69 -9.49
N ILE A 31 -2.41 -5.87 -8.90
CA ILE A 31 -3.59 -6.74 -8.96
C ILE A 31 -3.98 -7.19 -7.55
N ILE A 32 -5.28 -7.39 -7.35
CA ILE A 32 -5.84 -7.96 -6.13
C ILE A 32 -6.19 -9.42 -6.44
N ILE A 33 -5.63 -10.35 -5.69
CA ILE A 33 -5.74 -11.79 -5.95
C ILE A 33 -5.66 -12.58 -4.64
N ASP A 34 -6.24 -13.78 -4.65
CA ASP A 34 -6.13 -14.72 -3.54
C ASP A 34 -4.67 -15.11 -3.30
N LEU A 35 -4.20 -14.82 -2.08
CA LEU A 35 -2.89 -15.23 -1.57
C LEU A 35 -3.08 -15.95 -0.23
N PRO A 36 -2.11 -16.77 0.21
CA PRO A 36 -2.13 -17.32 1.57
C PRO A 36 -2.37 -16.21 2.61
N TYR A 37 -3.21 -16.49 3.62
CA TYR A 37 -3.70 -15.46 4.55
C TYR A 37 -2.58 -14.70 5.30
N ASN A 38 -1.44 -15.34 5.51
CA ASN A 38 -0.26 -14.73 6.14
C ASN A 38 0.52 -13.78 5.22
N VAL A 39 0.18 -13.70 3.93
CA VAL A 39 0.83 -12.82 2.95
C VAL A 39 -0.05 -11.60 2.72
N ILE A 40 0.48 -10.41 2.99
CA ILE A 40 -0.20 -9.14 2.68
C ILE A 40 -0.07 -8.81 1.20
N SER A 41 1.17 -8.84 0.72
CA SER A 41 1.51 -8.52 -0.65
C SER A 41 2.88 -9.07 -1.04
N LEU A 42 3.09 -9.27 -2.33
CA LEU A 42 4.38 -9.66 -2.91
C LEU A 42 4.54 -9.06 -4.31
N VAL A 43 5.77 -9.04 -4.80
CA VAL A 43 6.10 -8.65 -6.18
C VAL A 43 6.53 -9.90 -6.94
N GLU A 44 5.91 -10.12 -8.10
CA GLU A 44 6.25 -11.19 -9.03
C GLU A 44 6.13 -10.64 -10.46
N ASP A 45 7.17 -10.78 -11.28
CA ASP A 45 7.20 -10.29 -12.66
C ASP A 45 6.67 -8.85 -12.85
N LYS A 46 7.19 -7.91 -12.05
CA LYS A 46 6.78 -6.49 -12.03
C LYS A 46 5.30 -6.26 -11.71
N THR A 47 4.66 -7.24 -11.08
CA THR A 47 3.27 -7.15 -10.63
C THR A 47 3.22 -7.27 -9.13
N VAL A 48 2.69 -6.24 -8.47
CA VAL A 48 2.34 -6.27 -7.06
C VAL A 48 1.03 -7.03 -6.92
N LYS A 49 1.09 -8.16 -6.24
CA LYS A 49 -0.08 -8.97 -5.88
C LYS A 49 -0.48 -8.60 -4.45
N ILE A 50 -1.68 -8.07 -4.26
CA ILE A 50 -2.26 -7.74 -2.95
C ILE A 50 -3.27 -8.83 -2.60
N ASN A 51 -3.25 -9.30 -1.35
CA ASN A 51 -4.14 -10.34 -0.89
C ASN A 51 -5.60 -9.86 -0.84
N SER A 52 -6.45 -10.42 -1.69
CA SER A 52 -7.90 -10.16 -1.77
C SER A 52 -8.60 -10.36 -0.43
N VAL A 53 -8.35 -11.46 0.27
CA VAL A 53 -9.02 -11.81 1.52
C VAL A 53 -8.73 -10.79 2.61
N ARG A 54 -7.47 -10.34 2.73
CA ARG A 54 -7.12 -9.28 3.68
C ARG A 54 -7.66 -7.93 3.27
N PHE A 55 -7.65 -7.61 1.97
CA PHE A 55 -8.20 -6.37 1.44
C PHE A 55 -9.72 -6.27 1.69
N GLU A 56 -10.47 -7.31 1.38
CA GLU A 56 -11.92 -7.38 1.59
C GLU A 56 -12.27 -7.29 3.08
N SER A 57 -11.59 -8.07 3.94
CA SER A 57 -11.80 -7.98 5.39
C SER A 57 -11.56 -6.56 5.91
N PHE A 58 -10.53 -5.89 5.43
CA PHE A 58 -10.21 -4.52 5.84
C PHE A 58 -11.21 -3.50 5.28
N SER A 59 -11.63 -3.66 4.03
CA SER A 59 -12.64 -2.80 3.38
C SER A 59 -13.99 -2.89 4.09
N VAL A 60 -14.43 -4.10 4.47
CA VAL A 60 -15.68 -4.31 5.22
C VAL A 60 -15.60 -3.66 6.61
N GLN A 61 -14.49 -3.83 7.34
CA GLN A 61 -14.31 -3.23 8.67
C GLN A 61 -14.30 -1.69 8.62
N SER A 62 -13.80 -1.11 7.53
CA SER A 62 -13.76 0.34 7.31
C SER A 62 -15.03 0.88 6.65
N SER A 63 -16.09 0.08 6.52
CA SER A 63 -17.33 0.46 5.81
C SER A 63 -17.09 0.97 4.38
N GLY A 64 -15.99 0.54 3.74
CA GLY A 64 -15.60 0.99 2.40
C GLY A 64 -15.12 2.45 2.36
N GLU A 65 -14.73 3.05 3.49
CA GLU A 65 -14.21 4.40 3.49
C GLU A 65 -12.99 4.52 2.56
N TYR A 66 -13.15 5.40 1.57
CA TYR A 66 -12.25 5.52 0.46
C TYR A 66 -10.81 5.89 0.89
N GLU A 67 -10.65 6.79 1.87
CA GLU A 67 -9.34 7.18 2.40
C GLU A 67 -8.63 6.03 3.13
N ILE A 68 -9.39 5.21 3.88
CA ILE A 68 -8.86 4.05 4.61
C ILE A 68 -8.47 2.92 3.65
N THR A 69 -9.35 2.61 2.70
CA THR A 69 -9.11 1.58 1.67
C THR A 69 -7.88 1.93 0.81
N SER A 70 -7.71 3.21 0.49
CA SER A 70 -6.56 3.68 -0.29
C SER A 70 -5.26 3.67 0.48
N SER A 71 -5.35 4.00 1.76
CA SER A 71 -4.22 3.92 2.67
C SER A 71 -3.73 2.47 2.81
N TYR A 72 -4.64 1.52 2.93
CA TYR A 72 -4.31 0.08 2.92
C TYR A 72 -3.56 -0.31 1.65
N LEU A 73 -4.09 0.04 0.47
CA LEU A 73 -3.48 -0.32 -0.81
C LEU A 73 -2.07 0.27 -0.93
N LEU A 74 -1.88 1.54 -0.55
CA LEU A 74 -0.56 2.15 -0.56
C LEU A 74 0.42 1.41 0.37
N ILE A 75 0.01 1.09 1.61
CA ILE A 75 0.84 0.35 2.57
C ILE A 75 1.19 -1.03 2.02
N ALA A 76 0.21 -1.75 1.46
CA ALA A 76 0.42 -3.07 0.87
C ALA A 76 1.40 -3.01 -0.31
N ILE A 77 1.30 -2.01 -1.19
CA ILE A 77 2.24 -1.83 -2.30
C ILE A 77 3.66 -1.56 -1.77
N LEU A 78 3.81 -0.60 -0.86
CA LEU A 78 5.12 -0.29 -0.27
C LEU A 78 5.73 -1.50 0.44
N TYR A 79 4.92 -2.27 1.18
CA TYR A 79 5.36 -3.49 1.85
C TYR A 79 5.78 -4.59 0.88
N ALA A 80 5.23 -4.63 -0.34
CA ALA A 80 5.62 -5.61 -1.34
C ALA A 80 7.11 -5.45 -1.72
N PHE A 81 7.60 -4.21 -1.78
CA PHE A 81 8.99 -3.89 -2.14
C PHE A 81 9.93 -3.79 -0.93
N ILE A 82 9.48 -3.17 0.16
CA ILE A 82 10.38 -2.73 1.23
C ILE A 82 10.59 -3.79 2.30
N LYS A 83 9.54 -4.55 2.65
CA LYS A 83 9.52 -5.61 3.69
C LYS A 83 9.99 -5.18 5.10
N ASN A 84 10.44 -3.94 5.29
CA ASN A 84 10.88 -3.35 6.55
C ASN A 84 9.86 -2.30 7.03
N ILE A 85 9.20 -2.57 8.15
CA ILE A 85 8.13 -1.73 8.71
C ILE A 85 8.65 -0.34 9.11
N ASP A 86 9.81 -0.25 9.75
CA ASP A 86 10.38 1.03 10.18
C ASP A 86 10.68 1.93 8.99
N LYS A 87 11.18 1.36 7.89
CA LYS A 87 11.42 2.12 6.66
C LYS A 87 10.11 2.60 6.01
N ILE A 88 9.07 1.78 6.04
CA ILE A 88 7.72 2.17 5.57
C ILE A 88 7.17 3.32 6.42
N LYS A 89 7.33 3.27 7.75
CA LYS A 89 6.95 4.36 8.67
C LYS A 89 7.70 5.65 8.34
N GLU A 90 9.01 5.58 8.13
CA GLU A 90 9.84 6.73 7.76
C GLU A 90 9.35 7.36 6.45
N ILE A 91 9.13 6.56 5.42
CA ILE A 91 8.66 7.03 4.10
C ILE A 91 7.28 7.65 4.22
N ILE A 92 6.33 6.95 4.83
CA ILE A 92 4.96 7.46 4.96
C ILE A 92 4.95 8.76 5.79
N ARG A 93 5.72 8.84 6.88
CA ARG A 93 5.91 10.08 7.66
C ARG A 93 6.43 11.21 6.78
N LYS A 94 7.44 10.95 5.95
CA LYS A 94 8.06 11.93 5.04
C LYS A 94 7.06 12.49 4.02
N TYR A 95 6.24 11.65 3.40
CA TYR A 95 5.34 12.06 2.31
C TYR A 95 3.95 12.53 2.77
N PHE A 96 3.45 12.02 3.89
CA PHE A 96 2.06 12.29 4.33
C PHE A 96 1.97 12.93 5.72
N GLY A 97 3.05 12.87 6.52
CA GLY A 97 3.07 13.34 7.91
C GLY A 97 2.51 12.32 8.90
N GLU A 98 2.93 12.44 10.17
CA GLU A 98 2.55 11.52 11.25
C GLU A 98 1.06 11.55 11.59
N ASN A 99 0.39 12.68 11.34
CA ASN A 99 -1.04 12.83 11.63
C ASN A 99 -1.95 12.23 10.54
N SER A 100 -1.37 11.78 9.41
CA SER A 100 -2.13 11.23 8.29
C SER A 100 -2.79 9.89 8.61
N VAL A 101 -3.91 9.61 7.95
CA VAL A 101 -4.61 8.32 8.05
C VAL A 101 -3.67 7.17 7.66
N VAL A 102 -2.92 7.31 6.56
CA VAL A 102 -2.03 6.25 6.10
C VAL A 102 -0.89 5.96 7.08
N PHE A 103 -0.38 6.96 7.82
CA PHE A 103 0.62 6.72 8.87
C PHE A 103 0.02 5.95 10.06
N LYS A 104 -1.18 6.33 10.49
CA LYS A 104 -1.89 5.68 11.61
C LYS A 104 -2.29 4.24 11.32
N LEU A 105 -2.49 3.90 10.05
CA LEU A 105 -2.90 2.56 9.64
C LEU A 105 -1.74 1.55 9.50
N ILE A 106 -0.47 1.99 9.51
CA ILE A 106 0.67 1.08 9.29
C ILE A 106 0.65 -0.08 10.27
N ASP A 107 0.49 0.21 11.57
CA ASP A 107 0.50 -0.79 12.66
C ASP A 107 -0.74 -1.68 12.71
N ILE A 108 -1.80 -1.30 11.98
CA ILE A 108 -3.02 -2.10 11.85
C ILE A 108 -2.90 -3.04 10.64
N VAL A 109 -2.22 -2.59 9.58
CA VAL A 109 -2.09 -3.32 8.32
C VAL A 109 -0.95 -4.33 8.35
N LEU A 110 0.24 -3.92 8.83
CA LEU A 110 1.50 -4.69 8.84
C LEU A 110 1.76 -5.33 10.20
#